data_AF-A0AAW9BRU8-F1
#
_entry.id   AF-A0AAW9BRU8-F1
#
_cell.length_a   1.000
_cell.length_b   1.000
_cell.length_c   1.000
_cell.angle_alpha   90.00
_cell.angle_beta   90.00
_cell.angle_gamma   90.00
#
_symmetry.space_group_name_H-M   'P 1'
#
loop_
_entity.id
_entity.type
_entity.pdbx_description
1 polymer ?
#
loop_
_entity_poly.entity_id
_entity_poly.type
_entity_poly.pdbx_seq_one_letter_code
_entity_poly.pdbx_strand_id
1 'polypeptide(L)'
;MTEKKKVIREKSIKIRVTETELQALKDRCDGAELAPWVRETCLGERTLKRANVPKVDPALLRQLSGLGNNLNQITRVVNTQNYDVVNVVQVLAQLSAIERQLGQIMAQYEISV
;
A
#
# COMPACT_ATOMS: atom_id res chain seq x y z
N MET A 1 -22.51 2.00 -5.45
CA MET A 1 -21.02 2.02 -5.50
C MET A 1 -20.60 3.41 -5.95
N THR A 2 -20.29 4.32 -5.02
CA THR A 2 -19.88 5.69 -5.34
C THR A 2 -18.34 5.72 -5.42
N GLU A 3 -17.82 5.87 -6.63
CA GLU A 3 -16.41 6.10 -6.90
C GLU A 3 -15.95 7.37 -6.16
N LYS A 4 -15.08 7.22 -5.16
CA LYS A 4 -14.40 8.36 -4.55
C LYS A 4 -13.38 8.92 -5.55
N LYS A 5 -13.84 9.82 -6.43
CA LYS A 5 -12.98 10.57 -7.35
C LYS A 5 -11.91 11.30 -6.53
N LYS A 6 -10.64 10.96 -6.78
CA LYS A 6 -9.48 11.58 -6.12
C LYS A 6 -9.48 13.08 -6.44
N VAL A 7 -9.74 13.92 -5.44
CA VAL A 7 -9.74 15.38 -5.62
C VAL A 7 -8.30 15.85 -5.85
N ILE A 8 -8.03 16.34 -7.05
CA ILE A 8 -6.72 16.90 -7.43
C ILE A 8 -6.73 18.39 -7.06
N ARG A 9 -5.67 18.87 -6.42
CA ARG A 9 -5.50 20.28 -6.05
C ARG A 9 -4.66 20.97 -7.11
N GLU A 10 -5.25 21.88 -7.87
CA GLU A 10 -4.62 22.52 -9.05
C GLU A 10 -4.02 23.90 -8.74
N LYS A 11 -4.46 24.57 -7.66
CA LYS A 11 -4.04 25.93 -7.31
C LYS A 11 -2.88 25.93 -6.32
N SER A 12 -1.92 26.84 -6.51
CA SER A 12 -0.79 27.06 -5.60
C SER A 12 -0.85 28.46 -4.98
N ILE A 13 -0.36 28.58 -3.74
CA ILE A 13 -0.28 29.86 -3.00
C ILE A 13 1.20 30.18 -2.80
N LYS A 14 1.66 31.32 -3.33
CA LYS A 14 3.02 31.83 -3.13
C LYS A 14 2.98 32.90 -2.03
N ILE A 15 3.79 32.72 -0.99
CA ILE A 15 3.90 33.66 0.14
C ILE A 15 5.33 34.17 0.18
N ARG A 16 5.51 35.48 0.39
CA ARG A 16 6.82 36.07 0.68
C ARG A 16 7.01 36.06 2.18
N VAL A 17 8.11 35.50 2.64
CA VAL A 17 8.47 35.38 4.06
C VAL A 17 9.91 35.82 4.24
N THR A 18 10.23 36.30 5.43
CA THR A 18 11.59 36.50 5.90
C THR A 18 12.22 35.16 6.35
N GLU A 19 13.54 35.10 6.48
CA GLU A 19 14.25 33.87 6.87
C GLU A 19 13.82 33.38 8.26
N THR A 20 13.59 34.30 9.20
CA THR A 20 13.14 33.99 10.56
C THR A 20 11.72 33.42 10.57
N GLU A 21 10.83 33.94 9.73
CA GLU A 21 9.47 33.42 9.57
C GLU A 21 9.48 32.04 8.91
N LEU A 22 10.35 31.82 7.93
CA LEU A 22 10.50 30.51 7.29
C LEU A 22 10.98 29.46 8.30
N GLN A 23 11.94 29.80 9.16
CA GLN A 23 12.42 28.89 10.20
C GLN A 23 11.34 28.61 11.24
N ALA A 24 10.64 29.64 11.72
CA ALA A 24 9.53 29.47 12.66
C ALA A 24 8.39 28.62 12.08
N LEU A 25 8.14 28.67 10.76
CA LEU A 25 7.17 27.81 10.08
C LEU A 25 7.64 26.35 10.03
N LYS A 26 8.94 26.12 9.78
CA LYS A 26 9.51 24.76 9.79
C LYS A 26 9.51 24.16 11.20
N ASP A 27 9.86 24.95 12.21
CA ASP A 27 9.94 24.48 13.60
C ASP A 27 8.55 24.14 14.17
N ARG A 28 7.49 24.85 13.77
CA ARG A 28 6.11 24.52 14.15
C ARG A 28 5.53 23.34 13.36
N CYS A 29 6.15 23.00 12.24
CA CYS A 29 5.74 21.89 11.39
C CYS A 29 6.44 20.62 11.89
N ASP A 30 5.91 20.01 12.96
CA ASP A 30 6.43 18.81 13.66
C ASP A 30 6.50 17.56 12.73
N GLY A 31 7.42 17.56 11.76
CA GLY A 31 7.71 16.44 10.86
C GLY A 31 6.67 16.17 9.76
N ALA A 32 5.58 16.94 9.68
CA ALA A 32 4.65 16.90 8.55
C ALA A 32 5.19 17.74 7.38
N GLU A 33 4.78 17.44 6.15
CA GLU A 33 4.99 18.38 5.03
C GLU A 33 4.28 19.71 5.34
N LEU A 34 4.91 20.84 5.02
CA LEU A 34 4.37 22.19 5.29
C LEU A 34 2.98 22.38 4.67
N ALA A 35 2.71 21.80 3.50
CA ALA A 35 1.43 21.94 2.81
C ALA A 35 0.24 21.29 3.57
N PRO A 36 0.34 20.04 4.07
CA PRO A 36 -0.61 19.50 5.04
C PRO A 36 -0.80 20.35 6.29
N TRP A 37 0.30 20.80 6.92
CA TRP A 37 0.25 21.58 8.15
C TRP A 37 -0.43 22.94 7.97
N VAL A 38 -0.11 23.66 6.90
CA VAL A 38 -0.79 24.94 6.55
C VAL A 38 -2.28 24.71 6.29
N ARG A 39 -2.67 23.59 5.67
CA ARG A 39 -4.11 23.28 5.47
C ARG A 39 -4.82 22.96 6.78
N GLU A 40 -4.19 22.18 7.65
CA GLU A 40 -4.73 21.88 8.97
C GLU A 40 -4.88 23.15 9.83
N THR A 41 -3.87 24.03 9.78
CA THR A 41 -3.83 25.27 10.57
C THR A 41 -4.73 26.37 10.02
N CYS A 42 -4.75 26.58 8.69
CA CYS A 42 -5.49 27.69 8.07
C CYS A 42 -6.91 27.33 7.64
N LEU A 43 -7.20 26.06 7.34
CA LEU A 43 -8.52 25.61 6.86
C LEU A 43 -9.25 24.71 7.86
N GLY A 44 -8.61 24.32 8.97
CA GLY A 44 -9.18 23.38 9.93
C GLY A 44 -9.41 21.97 9.35
N GLU A 45 -8.93 21.70 8.13
CA GLU A 45 -8.98 20.38 7.52
C GLU A 45 -7.96 19.50 8.22
N ARG A 46 -8.41 18.72 9.23
CA ARG A 46 -7.62 17.61 9.76
C ARG A 46 -7.28 16.69 8.61
N THR A 47 -6.07 16.82 8.08
CA THR A 47 -5.56 15.88 7.11
C THR A 47 -5.52 14.53 7.82
N LEU A 48 -6.29 13.57 7.32
CA LEU A 48 -6.27 12.21 7.83
C LEU A 48 -4.81 11.78 7.81
N LYS A 49 -4.17 11.72 8.99
CA LYS A 49 -2.88 11.07 9.16
C LYS A 49 -3.01 9.76 8.40
N ARG A 50 -2.07 9.48 7.48
CA ARG A 50 -2.04 8.19 6.76
C ARG A 50 -2.36 7.14 7.80
N ALA A 51 -3.49 6.45 7.61
CA ALA A 51 -4.05 5.56 8.61
C ALA A 51 -2.90 4.77 9.22
N ASN A 52 -2.77 4.82 10.54
CA ASN A 52 -1.69 4.16 11.27
C ASN A 52 -1.70 2.69 10.84
N VAL A 53 -0.87 2.36 9.84
CA VAL A 53 -0.87 1.03 9.25
C VAL A 53 -0.37 0.15 10.38
N PRO A 54 -1.11 -0.91 10.77
CA PRO A 54 -0.63 -1.82 11.78
C PRO A 54 0.81 -2.21 11.42
N LYS A 55 1.72 -2.13 12.40
CA LYS A 55 3.10 -2.58 12.20
C LYS A 55 3.06 -4.11 12.08
N VAL A 56 2.80 -4.60 10.88
CA VAL A 56 2.85 -6.02 10.51
C VAL A 56 4.30 -6.35 10.16
N ASP A 57 4.75 -7.56 10.49
CA ASP A 57 6.07 -8.04 10.10
C ASP A 57 6.26 -7.89 8.56
N PRO A 58 7.28 -7.12 8.11
CA PRO A 58 7.59 -6.98 6.69
C PRO A 58 7.82 -8.33 5.98
N ALA A 59 8.32 -9.35 6.69
CA ALA A 59 8.51 -10.68 6.13
C ALA A 59 7.18 -11.34 5.76
N LEU A 60 6.16 -11.21 6.64
CA LEU A 60 4.81 -11.72 6.39
C LEU A 60 4.15 -11.02 5.21
N LEU A 61 4.28 -9.69 5.13
CA LEU A 61 3.73 -8.91 4.00
C LEU A 61 4.35 -9.34 2.66
N ARG A 62 5.66 -9.60 2.65
CA ARG A 62 6.36 -10.09 1.47
C ARG A 62 5.87 -11.48 1.06
N GLN A 63 5.68 -12.38 2.02
CA GLN A 63 5.14 -13.72 1.76
C GLN A 63 3.71 -13.66 1.21
N LEU A 64 2.84 -12.84 1.81
CA LEU A 64 1.47 -12.63 1.35
C LEU A 64 1.41 -12.02 -0.07
N SER A 65 2.30 -11.06 -0.36
CA SER A 65 2.44 -10.50 -1.71
C SER A 65 2.87 -11.55 -2.72
N GLY A 66 3.78 -12.46 -2.35
CA GLY A 66 4.17 -13.63 -3.15
C GLY A 66 2.98 -14.53 -3.48
N LEU A 67 2.14 -14.85 -2.50
CA LEU A 67 0.92 -15.63 -2.71
C LEU A 67 -0.05 -14.94 -3.68
N GLY A 68 -0.26 -13.63 -3.50
CA GLY A 68 -1.09 -12.82 -4.39
C GLY A 68 -0.58 -12.81 -5.84
N ASN A 69 0.74 -12.78 -6.02
CA ASN A 69 1.35 -12.86 -7.36
C ASN A 69 1.12 -14.21 -8.03
N ASN A 70 1.22 -15.32 -7.28
CA ASN A 70 0.95 -16.66 -7.81
C ASN A 70 -0.53 -16.78 -8.22
N LEU A 71 -1.44 -16.28 -7.39
CA LEU A 71 -2.88 -16.27 -7.71
C LEU A 71 -3.16 -15.43 -8.96
N ASN A 72 -2.52 -14.26 -9.10
CA ASN A 72 -2.68 -13.42 -10.29
C ASN A 72 -2.15 -14.12 -11.56
N GLN A 73 -1.09 -14.92 -11.46
CA GLN A 73 -0.60 -15.73 -12.57
C GLN A 73 -1.61 -16.81 -12.98
N ILE A 74 -2.21 -17.50 -12.01
CA ILE A 74 -3.29 -18.48 -12.28
C ILE A 74 -4.46 -17.80 -12.98
N THR A 75 -4.94 -16.68 -12.45
CA THR A 75 -6.05 -15.92 -13.04
C THR A 75 -5.76 -15.49 -14.48
N ARG A 76 -4.53 -15.05 -14.78
CA ARG A 76 -4.14 -14.72 -16.16
C ARG A 76 -4.24 -15.92 -17.08
N VAL A 77 -3.69 -17.07 -16.67
CA VAL A 77 -3.70 -18.31 -17.46
C VAL A 77 -5.13 -18.82 -17.68
N VAL A 78 -5.96 -18.80 -16.65
CA VAL A 78 -7.38 -19.20 -16.72
C VAL A 78 -8.16 -18.25 -17.65
N ASN A 79 -7.93 -16.94 -17.55
CA ASN A 79 -8.62 -15.94 -18.36
C ASN A 79 -8.23 -15.98 -19.84
N THR A 80 -7.06 -16.53 -20.18
CA THR A 80 -6.68 -16.75 -21.59
C THR A 80 -7.51 -17.82 -22.30
N GLN A 81 -8.34 -18.61 -21.58
CA GLN A 81 -9.21 -19.67 -22.12
C GLN A 81 -8.52 -20.71 -23.02
N ASN A 82 -7.19 -20.71 -23.07
CA ASN A 82 -6.38 -21.63 -23.84
C ASN A 82 -5.74 -22.63 -22.87
N TYR A 83 -6.32 -23.82 -22.78
CA TYR A 83 -5.89 -24.85 -21.82
C TYR A 83 -4.98 -25.87 -22.49
N ASP A 84 -3.84 -25.41 -22.98
CA ASP A 84 -2.78 -26.34 -23.39
C ASP A 84 -2.10 -26.98 -22.16
N VAL A 85 -1.37 -28.07 -22.41
CA VAL A 85 -0.68 -28.81 -21.35
C VAL A 85 0.29 -27.91 -20.57
N VAL A 86 0.91 -26.93 -21.24
CA VAL A 86 1.86 -25.99 -20.64
C VAL A 86 1.16 -25.10 -19.62
N ASN A 87 0.00 -24.56 -19.95
CA ASN A 87 -0.81 -23.71 -19.09
C ASN A 87 -1.36 -24.47 -17.88
N VAL A 88 -1.79 -25.72 -18.06
CA VAL A 88 -2.22 -26.58 -16.95
C VAL A 88 -1.06 -26.88 -15.99
N VAL A 89 0.13 -27.23 -16.52
CA VAL A 89 1.33 -27.44 -15.70
C VAL A 89 1.73 -26.16 -14.96
N GLN A 90 1.63 -25.00 -15.60
CA GLN A 90 1.91 -23.71 -14.97
C GLN A 90 0.94 -23.42 -13.82
N VAL A 91 -0.36 -23.65 -14.00
CA VAL A 91 -1.36 -23.48 -12.93
C VAL A 91 -1.08 -24.42 -11.75
N LEU A 92 -0.82 -25.70 -12.03
CA LEU A 92 -0.48 -26.68 -10.99
C LEU A 92 0.81 -26.30 -10.23
N ALA A 93 1.82 -25.80 -10.94
CA ALA A 93 3.06 -25.34 -10.31
C ALA A 93 2.82 -24.13 -9.38
N GLN A 94 1.98 -23.18 -9.79
CA GLN A 94 1.61 -22.02 -8.98
C GLN A 94 0.79 -22.42 -7.74
N LEU A 95 -0.16 -23.35 -7.89
CA LEU A 95 -0.92 -23.89 -6.76
C LEU A 95 -0.02 -24.61 -5.75
N SER A 96 0.89 -25.46 -6.24
CA SER A 96 1.86 -26.15 -5.39
C SER A 96 2.82 -25.17 -4.69
N ALA A 97 3.18 -24.06 -5.35
CA ALA A 97 3.96 -22.99 -4.73
C ALA A 97 3.18 -22.27 -3.62
N ILE A 98 1.89 -21.99 -3.84
CA ILE A 98 0.99 -21.42 -2.82
C ILE A 98 0.90 -22.34 -1.60
N GLU A 99 0.67 -23.63 -1.80
CA GLU A 99 0.59 -24.62 -0.71
C GLU A 99 1.87 -24.64 0.14
N ARG A 100 3.05 -24.71 -0.50
CA ARG A 100 4.34 -24.67 0.22
C ARG A 100 4.53 -23.38 1.00
N GLN A 101 4.23 -22.24 0.39
CA GLN A 101 4.36 -20.93 1.04
C GLN A 101 3.39 -20.78 2.22
N LEU A 102 2.15 -21.25 2.09
CA LEU A 102 1.20 -21.29 3.20
C LEU A 102 1.69 -22.21 4.32
N GLY A 103 2.21 -23.39 4.00
CA GLY A 103 2.81 -24.30 4.99
C GLY A 103 3.97 -23.65 5.75
N GLN A 104 4.84 -22.90 5.06
CA GLN A 104 5.94 -22.17 5.68
C GLN A 104 5.45 -21.05 6.60
N ILE A 105 4.44 -20.27 6.17
CA ILE A 105 3.83 -19.23 7.00
C ILE A 105 3.19 -19.87 8.25
N MET A 106 2.40 -20.92 8.10
CA MET A 106 1.75 -21.58 9.23
C MET A 106 2.76 -22.17 10.23
N ALA A 107 3.84 -22.80 9.73
CA ALA A 107 4.91 -23.33 10.57
C ALA A 107 5.68 -22.22 11.31
N GLN A 108 5.90 -21.07 10.65
CA GLN A 108 6.65 -19.96 11.22
C GLN A 108 5.86 -19.15 12.26
N TYR A 109 4.52 -19.22 12.21
CA TYR A 109 3.65 -18.44 13.09
C TYR A 109 2.90 -19.27 14.13
N GLU A 110 3.26 -20.56 14.32
CA GLU A 110 2.63 -21.50 15.27
C GLU A 110 1.11 -21.25 15.42
N ILE A 111 0.40 -21.23 14.29
CA ILE A 111 -1.06 -21.26 14.35
C ILE A 111 -1.42 -22.72 14.63
N SER A 112 -1.31 -23.12 15.91
CA SER A 112 -1.99 -24.31 16.40
C SER A 112 -3.48 -24.06 16.23
N VAL A 113 -4.06 -24.73 15.21
CA VAL A 113 -5.52 -24.89 15.10
C VAL A 113 -5.98 -25.89 16.14
#